data_AF-A0A223LXX4-F1
#
_entry.id   AF-A0A223LXX4-F1
#
_cell.length_a   1.000
_cell.length_b   1.000
_cell.length_c   1.000
_cell.angle_alpha   90.00
_cell.angle_beta   90.00
_cell.angle_gamma   90.00
#
_symmetry.space_group_name_H-M   'P 1'
#
loop_
_entity.id
_entity.type
_entity.pdbx_description
1 polymer ?
#
loop_
_entity_poly.entity_id
_entity_poly.type
_entity_poly.pdbx_seq_one_letter_code
_entity_poly.pdbx_strand_id
1 'polypeptide(L)'
;MNELHERCASKGLVILGVPCNQFGHQENCKNEEILLSLKYVRPGNGFEPKFQLLEKVDVNGKDAHPLFVFLREKLPFPSDEPAALMTDPKLIIWSPVCRNDVAWNFEKF
;
A
#
# COMPACT_ATOMS: atom_id res chain seq x y z
N MET A 1 5.90 -4.80 9.97
CA MET A 1 5.74 -5.91 9.01
C MET A 1 6.81 -6.99 9.15
N ASN A 2 8.13 -6.70 9.08
CA ASN A 2 9.17 -7.73 9.25
C ASN A 2 9.03 -8.53 10.55
N GLU A 3 8.85 -7.84 11.69
CA GLU A 3 8.64 -8.49 13.00
C GLU A 3 7.40 -9.40 13.02
N LEU A 4 6.31 -8.98 12.39
CA LEU A 4 5.08 -9.78 12.28
C LEU A 4 5.31 -11.03 11.43
N HIS A 5 5.99 -10.88 10.30
CA HIS A 5 6.36 -12.02 9.45
C HIS A 5 7.21 -13.03 10.25
N GLU A 6 8.26 -12.58 10.93
CA GLU A 6 9.13 -13.46 11.73
C GLU A 6 8.38 -14.25 12.80
N ARG A 7 7.44 -13.60 13.51
CA ARG A 7 6.68 -14.24 14.60
C ARG A 7 5.61 -15.19 14.13
N CYS A 8 5.04 -14.96 12.95
CA CYS A 8 3.81 -15.62 12.52
C CYS A 8 3.94 -16.42 11.22
N ALA A 9 5.07 -16.35 10.50
CA ALA A 9 5.28 -17.12 9.28
C ALA A 9 5.19 -18.64 9.53
N SER A 10 5.77 -19.13 10.63
CA SER A 10 5.66 -20.54 11.04
C SER A 10 4.24 -20.98 11.40
N LYS A 11 3.35 -20.02 11.66
CA LYS A 11 1.91 -20.24 11.92
C LYS A 11 1.05 -20.11 10.67
N GLY A 12 1.65 -19.96 9.49
CA GLY A 12 0.97 -19.86 8.21
C GLY A 12 0.65 -18.43 7.74
N LEU A 13 1.13 -17.39 8.44
CA LEU A 13 0.94 -16.01 7.96
C LEU A 13 1.84 -15.74 6.74
N VAL A 14 1.24 -15.24 5.66
CA VAL A 14 1.95 -14.71 4.49
C VAL A 14 1.64 -13.24 4.36
N ILE A 15 2.69 -12.42 4.19
CA ILE A 15 2.57 -10.98 3.95
C ILE A 15 2.96 -10.72 2.50
N LEU A 16 2.10 -9.99 1.78
CA LEU A 16 2.37 -9.48 0.44
C LEU A 16 2.35 -7.96 0.52
N GLY A 17 3.45 -7.32 0.15
CA GLY A 17 3.50 -5.87 -0.01
C GLY A 17 3.30 -5.48 -1.46
N VAL A 18 2.39 -4.55 -1.71
CA VAL A 18 2.11 -4.04 -3.05
C VAL A 18 2.41 -2.55 -3.08
N PRO A 19 3.50 -2.13 -3.74
CA PRO A 19 3.81 -0.72 -3.89
C PRO A 19 2.71 -0.01 -4.69
N CYS A 20 2.40 1.25 -4.33
CA CYS A 20 1.41 2.06 -5.02
C CYS A 20 1.78 3.55 -4.91
N ASN A 21 1.65 4.29 -6.01
CA ASN A 21 2.03 5.71 -6.05
C ASN A 21 0.83 6.68 -6.02
N GLN A 22 -0.40 6.17 -5.84
CA GLN A 22 -1.63 6.97 -5.90
C GLN A 22 -1.81 7.90 -4.69
N PHE A 23 -1.06 7.67 -3.61
CA PHE A 23 -1.19 8.39 -2.34
C PHE A 23 -0.05 9.40 -2.18
N GLY A 24 -0.30 10.65 -2.61
CA GLY A 24 0.66 11.75 -2.44
C GLY A 24 2.01 11.54 -3.12
N HIS A 25 2.07 10.71 -4.16
CA HIS A 25 3.28 10.39 -4.91
C HIS A 25 4.46 9.92 -4.03
N GLN A 26 4.18 9.11 -3.00
CA GLN A 26 5.21 8.66 -2.06
C GLN A 26 6.10 7.52 -2.60
N GLU A 27 5.70 6.85 -3.69
CA GLU A 27 6.38 5.71 -4.30
C GLU A 27 6.77 6.00 -5.77
N ASN A 28 7.59 7.04 -5.95
CA ASN A 28 8.04 7.49 -7.27
C ASN A 28 9.07 6.55 -7.91
N CYS A 29 9.70 5.67 -7.13
CA CYS A 29 10.66 4.67 -7.59
C CYS A 29 10.03 3.73 -8.62
N LYS A 30 10.80 3.32 -9.62
CA LYS A 30 10.44 2.19 -10.50
C LYS A 30 10.56 0.88 -9.75
N ASN A 31 9.96 -0.20 -10.27
CA ASN A 31 9.95 -1.52 -9.62
C ASN A 31 11.35 -1.98 -9.19
N GLU A 32 12.36 -1.72 -10.03
CA GLU A 32 13.75 -2.13 -9.80
C GLU A 32 14.45 -1.29 -8.72
N GLU A 33 13.94 -0.08 -8.45
CA GLU A 33 14.53 0.89 -7.52
C GLU A 33 13.94 0.79 -6.11
N ILE A 34 12.75 0.20 -5.95
CA ILE A 34 12.04 0.16 -4.65
C ILE A 34 12.89 -0.54 -3.59
N LEU A 35 13.46 -1.71 -3.90
CA LEU A 35 14.31 -2.44 -2.94
C LEU A 35 15.58 -1.65 -2.58
N LEU A 36 16.16 -0.92 -3.54
CA LEU A 36 17.32 -0.07 -3.29
C LEU A 36 16.95 1.12 -2.39
N SER A 37 15.79 1.74 -2.63
CA SER A 37 15.27 2.84 -1.81
C SER A 37 15.05 2.40 -0.37
N LEU A 38 14.43 1.23 -0.16
CA LEU A 38 14.22 0.65 1.16
C LEU A 38 15.55 0.38 1.89
N LYS A 39 16.54 -0.15 1.16
CA LYS A 39 17.84 -0.55 1.71
C LYS A 39 18.75 0.63 2.05
N TYR A 40 18.75 1.68 1.21
CA TYR A 40 19.75 2.75 1.27
C TYR A 40 19.19 4.13 1.62
N VAL A 41 17.89 4.37 1.45
CA VAL A 41 17.29 5.71 1.64
C VAL A 41 16.37 5.73 2.85
N ARG A 42 15.25 5.00 2.79
CA ARG A 42 14.29 4.91 3.89
C ARG A 42 13.53 3.58 3.79
N PRO A 43 13.58 2.70 4.80
CA PRO A 43 14.17 2.89 6.13
C PRO A 43 15.70 3.06 6.17
N GLY A 44 16.42 2.61 5.14
CA GLY A 44 17.89 2.72 5.08
C GLY A 44 18.59 1.68 5.96
N ASN A 45 19.88 1.91 6.25
CA ASN A 45 20.70 1.07 7.13
C ASN A 45 20.75 -0.42 6.76
N GLY A 46 20.67 -0.74 5.45
CA GLY A 46 20.70 -2.12 5.00
C GLY A 46 19.39 -2.88 5.23
N PHE A 47 18.28 -2.16 5.46
CA PHE A 47 16.97 -2.77 5.64
C PHE A 47 16.56 -3.59 4.41
N GLU A 48 16.07 -4.81 4.65
CA GLU A 48 15.51 -5.68 3.62
C GLU A 48 14.15 -6.20 4.11
N PRO A 49 13.08 -6.13 3.28
CA PRO A 49 11.80 -6.69 3.62
C PRO A 49 11.91 -8.22 3.68
N LYS A 50 11.41 -8.81 4.78
CA LYS A 50 11.39 -10.27 4.98
C LYS A 50 10.18 -10.95 4.34
N PHE A 51 9.36 -10.18 3.62
CA PHE A 51 8.14 -10.61 2.98
C PHE A 51 8.18 -10.23 1.50
N GLN A 52 7.32 -10.84 0.70
CA GLN A 52 7.32 -10.63 -0.74
C GLN A 52 6.77 -9.25 -1.09
N LEU A 53 7.57 -8.47 -1.82
CA LEU A 53 7.09 -7.30 -2.55
C LEU A 53 6.70 -7.71 -3.97
N LEU A 54 5.52 -7.27 -4.38
CA LEU A 54 5.01 -7.42 -5.73
C LEU A 54 5.35 -6.17 -6.57
N GLU A 55 4.98 -6.20 -7.85
CA GLU A 55 5.11 -5.04 -8.72
C GLU A 55 4.20 -3.90 -8.25
N LYS A 56 4.64 -2.67 -8.56
CA LYS A 56 3.86 -1.47 -8.32
C LYS A 56 2.60 -1.48 -9.19
N VAL A 57 1.46 -1.26 -8.56
CA VAL A 57 0.16 -1.19 -9.25
C VAL A 57 -0.69 -0.03 -8.73
N ASP A 58 -1.71 0.29 -9.51
CA ASP A 58 -2.80 1.14 -9.06
C ASP A 58 -3.83 0.31 -8.29
N VAL A 59 -4.34 0.88 -7.19
CA VAL A 59 -5.33 0.24 -6.31
C VAL A 59 -6.71 0.86 -6.45
N ASN A 60 -6.77 2.09 -6.98
CA ASN A 60 -7.97 2.88 -7.23
C ASN A 60 -8.08 3.35 -8.69
N GLY A 61 -9.27 3.83 -9.06
CA GLY A 61 -9.56 4.33 -10.41
C GLY A 61 -9.76 3.23 -11.46
N LYS A 62 -9.80 3.65 -12.73
CA LYS A 62 -10.10 2.79 -13.87
C LYS A 62 -9.05 1.69 -14.12
N ASP A 63 -7.79 1.98 -13.78
CA ASP A 63 -6.64 1.10 -14.03
C ASP A 63 -6.29 0.26 -12.78
N ALA A 64 -7.17 0.25 -11.77
CA ALA A 64 -6.96 -0.50 -10.55
C ALA A 64 -6.77 -2.00 -10.83
N HIS A 65 -5.75 -2.59 -10.19
CA HIS A 65 -5.46 -4.01 -10.34
C HIS A 65 -6.66 -4.87 -9.88
N PRO A 66 -7.04 -5.94 -10.62
CA PRO A 66 -8.25 -6.72 -10.34
C PRO A 66 -8.35 -7.26 -8.90
N LEU A 67 -7.21 -7.58 -8.28
CA LEU A 67 -7.14 -7.95 -6.86
C LEU A 67 -7.73 -6.87 -5.95
N PHE A 68 -7.36 -5.60 -6.14
CA PHE A 68 -7.83 -4.49 -5.31
C PHE A 68 -9.27 -4.10 -5.64
N VAL A 69 -9.73 -4.30 -6.88
CA VAL A 69 -11.16 -4.21 -7.20
C VAL A 69 -11.94 -5.23 -6.38
N PHE A 70 -11.53 -6.50 -6.41
CA PHE A 70 -12.17 -7.56 -5.64
C PHE A 70 -12.16 -7.30 -4.13
N LEU A 71 -11.02 -6.88 -3.56
CA LEU A 71 -10.91 -6.61 -2.13
C LEU A 71 -11.84 -5.47 -1.68
N ARG A 72 -11.89 -4.36 -2.43
CA ARG A 72 -12.78 -3.22 -2.15
C ARG A 72 -14.26 -3.56 -2.29
N GLU A 73 -14.62 -4.53 -3.11
CA GLU A 73 -16.00 -5.03 -3.21
C GLU A 73 -16.37 -5.90 -2.00
N LYS A 74 -15.43 -6.71 -1.49
CA LYS A 74 -15.66 -7.58 -0.34
C LYS A 74 -15.57 -6.85 1.00
N LEU A 75 -14.76 -5.81 1.07
CA LEU A 75 -14.52 -4.99 2.26
C LEU A 75 -14.71 -3.50 1.89
N PRO A 76 -15.96 -3.03 1.73
CA PRO A 76 -16.24 -1.70 1.20
C PRO A 76 -15.92 -0.55 2.16
N PHE A 77 -15.72 -0.85 3.44
CA PHE A 77 -15.39 0.13 4.46
C PHE A 77 -14.19 -0.37 5.29
N PRO A 78 -13.15 0.46 5.48
CA PRO A 78 -12.11 0.14 6.46
C PRO A 78 -12.72 0.08 7.87
N SER A 79 -12.08 -0.67 8.76
CA SER A 79 -12.52 -0.79 10.16
C SER A 79 -11.96 0.34 11.05
N ASP A 80 -11.41 1.38 10.43
CA ASP A 80 -10.52 2.37 11.01
C ASP A 80 -11.30 3.68 11.29
N GLU A 81 -10.70 4.62 12.03
CA GLU A 81 -11.29 5.93 12.32
C GLU A 81 -11.75 6.66 11.02
N PRO A 82 -12.95 7.26 10.97
CA PRO A 82 -13.53 7.83 9.76
C PRO A 82 -12.77 9.03 9.19
N ALA A 83 -11.78 9.56 9.91
CA ALA A 83 -10.91 10.63 9.46
C ALA A 83 -9.82 10.11 8.50
N ALA A 84 -10.23 9.54 7.37
CA ALA A 84 -9.31 9.23 6.27
C ALA A 84 -8.66 10.52 5.75
N LEU A 85 -7.36 10.48 5.43
CA LEU A 85 -6.60 11.64 4.92
C LEU A 85 -7.11 12.17 3.57
N MET A 86 -8.07 11.49 2.96
CA MET A 86 -8.68 11.83 1.66
C MET A 86 -9.79 12.89 1.78
N THR A 87 -9.64 13.87 2.69
CA THR A 87 -10.63 14.96 2.82
C THR A 87 -10.40 16.09 1.84
N ASP A 88 -9.18 16.25 1.31
CA ASP A 88 -8.88 17.23 0.25
C ASP A 88 -8.98 16.57 -1.13
N PRO A 89 -10.00 16.89 -1.95
CA PRO A 89 -10.13 16.37 -3.31
C PRO A 89 -8.93 16.65 -4.21
N LYS A 90 -8.09 17.65 -3.89
CA LYS A 90 -6.89 17.98 -4.66
C LYS A 90 -5.79 16.91 -4.56
N LEU A 91 -5.85 16.05 -3.54
CA LEU A 91 -4.89 14.95 -3.35
C LEU A 91 -5.33 13.68 -4.07
N ILE A 92 -6.54 13.64 -4.64
CA ILE A 92 -7.08 12.51 -5.38
C ILE A 92 -6.67 12.62 -6.85
N ILE A 93 -5.82 11.69 -7.29
CA ILE A 93 -5.24 11.70 -8.64
C ILE A 93 -5.75 10.57 -9.55
N TRP A 94 -6.72 9.78 -9.08
CA TRP A 94 -7.34 8.70 -9.85
C TRP A 94 -8.78 9.05 -10.25
N SER A 95 -9.28 8.37 -11.27
CA SER A 95 -10.65 8.49 -11.74
C SER A 95 -11.13 7.16 -12.35
N PRO A 96 -12.40 6.76 -12.16
CA PRO A 96 -13.39 7.41 -11.31
C PRO A 96 -13.07 7.27 -9.81
N VAL A 97 -13.62 8.16 -8.99
CA VAL A 97 -13.54 8.09 -7.53
C VAL A 97 -14.77 7.34 -7.01
N CYS A 98 -14.54 6.33 -6.18
CA CYS A 98 -15.59 5.47 -5.62
C CYS A 98 -15.61 5.54 -4.11
N ARG A 99 -16.79 5.35 -3.50
CA ARG A 99 -16.95 5.41 -2.04
C ARG A 99 -16.17 4.33 -1.29
N ASN A 100 -15.89 3.22 -1.95
CA ASN A 100 -15.12 2.10 -1.43
C ASN A 100 -13.65 2.11 -1.86
N ASP A 101 -13.14 3.22 -2.40
CA ASP A 101 -11.72 3.36 -2.74
C ASP A 101 -10.83 3.06 -1.52
N VAL A 102 -9.66 2.46 -1.76
CA VAL A 102 -8.64 2.31 -0.73
C VAL A 102 -8.25 3.69 -0.25
N ALA A 103 -8.45 3.94 1.04
CA ALA A 103 -8.05 5.18 1.69
C ALA A 103 -6.65 5.03 2.30
N TRP A 104 -5.89 6.13 2.32
CA TRP A 104 -4.63 6.19 3.02
C TRP A 104 -4.89 6.34 4.52
N ASN A 105 -4.42 5.39 5.33
CA ASN A 105 -4.74 5.27 6.76
C ASN A 105 -3.49 5.40 7.68
N PHE A 106 -2.46 6.15 7.29
CA PHE A 106 -1.24 6.21 8.10
C PHE A 106 -1.46 6.89 9.46
N GLU A 107 -1.51 6.08 10.52
CA GLU A 107 -1.00 6.43 11.83
C GLU A 107 0.53 6.55 11.74
N LYS A 108 1.07 7.64 12.28
CA LYS A 108 2.51 7.84 12.42
C LYS A 108 3.07 6.80 13.39
N PHE A 109 3.90 5.89 12.91
CA PHE A 109 4.83 5.13 13.76
C PHE A 109 6.17 5.86 13.84
#